data_AF-A0A3D1YM25-F1
#
_entry.id   AF-A0A3D1YM25-F1
#
_cell.length_a   1.000
_cell.length_b   1.000
_cell.length_c   1.000
_cell.angle_alpha   90.00
_cell.angle_beta   90.00
_cell.angle_gamma   90.00
#
_symmetry.space_group_name_H-M   'P 1'
#
loop_
_entity.id
_entity.type
_entity.pdbx_description
1 polymer ?
#
loop_
_entity_poly.entity_id
_entity_poly.type
_entity_poly.pdbx_seq_one_letter_code
_entity_poly.pdbx_strand_id
1 'polypeptide(L)'
;MTQRCLYVGDKLSSDLIVQLTAADGGVVQVTRLPTVLADTMSSSLQLELGSVEGQSRLLDWLRQNDPPTRILCELQAFEFVTSEAGYSRSASDYLSAQIVGITRVLEAALSLNPELRWVFLKPPVADVWSDASEAYFRVLVEGLRTAVPSARFDFLSMEQI
;
A
#
# COMPACT_ATOMS: atom_id res chain seq x y z
N MET A 1 -15.10 10.14 12.46
CA MET A 1 -15.13 10.15 10.98
C MET A 1 -14.56 8.83 10.51
N THR A 2 -15.20 8.17 9.56
CA THR A 2 -14.73 6.88 9.04
C THR A 2 -13.69 7.14 7.95
N GLN A 3 -12.42 6.88 8.26
CA GLN A 3 -11.34 6.92 7.27
C GLN A 3 -11.48 5.67 6.39
N ARG A 4 -11.86 5.85 5.11
CA ARG A 4 -12.16 4.71 4.23
C ARG A 4 -11.03 4.34 3.28
N CYS A 5 -9.95 5.13 3.27
CA CYS A 5 -8.79 4.90 2.44
C CYS A 5 -7.57 4.47 3.28
N LEU A 6 -6.97 3.34 2.92
CA LEU A 6 -5.64 2.94 3.38
C LEU A 6 -4.64 3.19 2.26
N TYR A 7 -3.59 3.94 2.54
CA TYR A 7 -2.48 4.11 1.61
C TYR A 7 -1.28 3.32 2.14
N VAL A 8 -0.68 2.47 1.31
CA VAL A 8 0.49 1.66 1.65
C VAL A 8 1.66 2.13 0.79
N GLY A 9 2.60 2.85 1.39
CA GLY A 9 3.69 3.47 0.67
C GLY A 9 4.47 4.49 1.49
N ASP A 10 5.63 4.86 0.97
CA ASP A 10 6.55 5.77 1.66
C ASP A 10 6.38 7.23 1.17
N LYS A 11 5.78 7.46 0.00
CA LYS A 11 5.75 8.77 -0.67
C LYS A 11 4.32 9.28 -0.90
N LEU A 12 3.60 9.53 0.20
CA LEU A 12 2.29 10.17 0.14
C LEU A 12 2.42 11.70 0.09
N SER A 13 2.05 12.32 -1.03
CA SER A 13 2.09 13.78 -1.20
C SER A 13 0.93 14.47 -0.47
N SER A 14 1.16 15.70 0.01
CA SER A 14 0.11 16.49 0.68
C SER A 14 -1.10 16.73 -0.22
N ASP A 15 -0.90 16.93 -1.53
CA ASP A 15 -1.99 17.10 -2.49
C ASP A 15 -2.85 15.84 -2.56
N LEU A 16 -2.23 14.66 -2.57
CA LEU A 16 -2.96 13.40 -2.59
C LEU A 16 -3.69 13.14 -1.26
N ILE A 17 -3.11 13.53 -0.12
CA ILE A 17 -3.81 13.49 1.18
C ILE A 17 -5.10 14.31 1.11
N VAL A 18 -5.04 15.53 0.61
CA VAL A 18 -6.22 16.40 0.50
C VAL A 18 -7.30 15.78 -0.41
N GLN A 19 -6.90 15.22 -1.55
CA GLN A 19 -7.82 14.57 -2.47
C GLN A 19 -8.48 13.33 -1.86
N LEU A 20 -7.69 12.46 -1.21
CA LEU A 20 -8.20 11.26 -0.55
C LEU A 20 -9.08 11.60 0.67
N THR A 21 -8.74 12.66 1.42
CA THR A 21 -9.59 13.15 2.51
C THR A 21 -10.94 13.64 1.97
N ALA A 22 -10.95 14.35 0.83
CA ALA A 22 -12.19 14.81 0.20
C ALA A 22 -13.04 13.66 -0.37
N ALA A 23 -12.41 12.63 -0.95
CA ALA A 23 -13.10 11.52 -1.60
C ALA A 23 -13.54 10.41 -0.62
N ASP A 24 -12.69 10.09 0.35
CA ASP A 24 -12.79 8.90 1.21
C ASP A 24 -12.99 9.24 2.71
N GLY A 25 -13.11 10.52 3.06
CA GLY A 25 -13.38 11.00 4.43
C GLY A 25 -12.17 10.92 5.36
N GLY A 26 -10.99 10.58 4.83
CA GLY A 26 -9.71 10.53 5.51
C GLY A 26 -8.82 9.39 5.01
N VAL A 27 -7.53 9.47 5.33
CA VAL A 27 -6.51 8.50 4.88
C VAL A 27 -5.68 8.00 6.05
N VAL A 28 -5.41 6.70 6.04
CA VAL A 28 -4.43 6.06 6.93
C VAL A 28 -3.22 5.67 6.11
N GLN A 29 -2.05 6.24 6.39
CA GLN A 29 -0.81 5.92 5.71
C GLN A 29 -0.06 4.81 6.46
N VAL A 30 0.16 3.67 5.80
CA VAL A 30 1.10 2.63 6.22
C VAL A 30 2.43 2.89 5.56
N THR A 31 3.45 3.18 6.35
CA THR A 31 4.78 3.59 5.88
C THR A 31 5.86 3.04 6.80
N ARG A 32 7.07 2.81 6.30
CA ARG A 32 8.21 2.49 7.18
C ARG A 32 8.84 3.74 7.79
N LEU A 33 8.65 4.90 7.14
CA LEU A 33 9.34 6.14 7.48
C LEU A 33 8.54 6.93 8.54
N PRO A 34 9.23 7.59 9.49
CA PRO A 34 8.59 8.55 10.37
C PRO A 34 7.90 9.62 9.53
N THR A 35 6.61 9.83 9.77
CA THR A 35 5.80 10.80 9.03
C THR A 35 5.19 11.79 9.99
N VAL A 36 5.35 13.09 9.70
CA VAL A 36 4.66 14.17 10.41
C VAL A 36 3.48 14.59 9.55
N LEU A 37 2.28 14.21 9.97
CA LEU A 37 1.04 14.58 9.30
C LEU A 37 0.54 15.91 9.86
N ALA A 38 0.25 16.86 8.97
CA ALA A 38 -0.22 18.20 9.34
C ALA A 38 -1.76 18.28 9.49
N ASP A 39 -2.50 17.26 9.06
CA ASP A 39 -3.97 17.24 8.99
C ASP A 39 -4.57 16.22 9.95
N THR A 40 -5.62 16.62 10.68
CA THR A 40 -6.35 15.79 11.65
C THR A 40 -7.16 14.66 11.00
N MET A 41 -7.40 14.74 9.69
CA MET A 41 -8.10 13.70 8.91
C MET A 41 -7.17 12.63 8.35
N SER A 42 -5.86 12.78 8.59
CA SER A 42 -4.83 11.81 8.22
C SER A 42 -4.22 11.17 9.46
N SER A 43 -3.99 9.87 9.41
CA SER A 43 -3.23 9.16 10.44
C SER A 43 -2.17 8.27 9.79
N SER A 44 -1.15 7.87 10.55
CA SER A 44 -0.07 7.01 10.02
C SER A 44 0.18 5.82 10.93
N LEU A 45 0.40 4.66 10.31
CA LEU A 45 0.92 3.45 10.93
C LEU A 45 2.35 3.25 10.46
N GLN A 46 3.30 3.48 11.36
CA GLN A 46 4.70 3.20 11.07
C GLN A 46 4.97 1.70 11.22
N LEU A 47 5.03 0.98 10.09
CA LEU A 47 5.14 -0.48 10.04
C LEU A 47 6.12 -0.92 8.95
N GLU A 48 6.94 -1.92 9.26
CA GLU A 48 7.79 -2.58 8.28
C GLU A 48 7.09 -3.83 7.74
N LEU A 49 6.44 -3.72 6.58
CA LEU A 49 5.71 -4.84 5.96
C LEU A 49 6.61 -6.00 5.49
N GLY A 50 7.94 -5.82 5.46
CA GLY A 50 8.89 -6.91 5.26
C GLY A 50 9.04 -7.82 6.48
N SER A 51 8.65 -7.35 7.66
CA SER A 51 8.77 -8.09 8.92
C SER A 51 7.47 -8.80 9.30
N VAL A 52 7.59 -9.92 10.02
CA VAL A 52 6.43 -10.64 10.58
C VAL A 52 5.65 -9.77 11.55
N GLU A 53 6.34 -8.97 12.36
CA GLU A 53 5.71 -8.05 13.31
C GLU A 53 4.88 -6.98 12.59
N GLY A 54 5.47 -6.30 11.60
CA GLY A 54 4.79 -5.24 10.86
C GLY A 54 3.56 -5.76 10.12
N GLN A 55 3.65 -6.95 9.52
CA GLN A 55 2.51 -7.62 8.91
C GLN A 55 1.42 -7.96 9.94
N SER A 56 1.79 -8.55 11.08
CA SER A 56 0.82 -8.91 12.13
C SER A 56 0.11 -7.68 12.69
N ARG A 57 0.84 -6.59 12.93
CA ARG A 57 0.28 -5.32 13.41
C ARG A 57 -0.70 -4.71 12.41
N LEU A 58 -0.42 -4.79 11.10
CA LEU A 58 -1.36 -4.30 10.10
C LEU A 58 -2.63 -5.17 10.04
N LEU A 59 -2.50 -6.49 10.15
CA LEU A 59 -3.66 -7.39 10.21
C LEU A 59 -4.52 -7.12 11.44
N ASP A 60 -3.91 -6.90 12.59
CA ASP A 60 -4.64 -6.55 13.82
C ASP A 60 -5.31 -5.19 13.69
N TRP A 61 -4.64 -4.21 13.08
CA TRP A 61 -5.25 -2.92 12.79
C TRP A 61 -6.47 -3.07 11.87
N LEU A 62 -6.37 -3.84 10.78
CA LEU A 62 -7.48 -4.09 9.86
C LEU A 62 -8.69 -4.75 10.55
N ARG A 63 -8.47 -5.59 11.57
CA ARG A 63 -9.54 -6.26 12.33
C ARG A 63 -10.22 -5.34 13.35
N GLN A 64 -9.50 -4.34 13.85
CA GLN A 64 -9.97 -3.45 14.92
C GLN A 64 -10.66 -2.19 14.39
N ASN A 65 -10.54 -1.91 13.09
CA ASN A 65 -11.07 -0.71 12.45
C ASN A 65 -12.10 -1.09 11.39
N ASP A 66 -12.91 -0.12 10.96
CA ASP A 66 -13.82 -0.31 9.83
C ASP A 66 -13.01 -0.69 8.58
N PRO A 67 -13.42 -1.74 7.83
CA PRO A 67 -12.69 -2.15 6.64
C PRO A 67 -12.56 -1.00 5.63
N PRO A 68 -11.37 -0.78 5.06
CA PRO A 68 -11.21 0.25 4.04
C PRO A 68 -12.09 -0.09 2.83
N THR A 69 -12.67 0.93 2.19
CA THR A 69 -13.34 0.78 0.89
C THR A 69 -12.35 0.92 -0.26
N ARG A 70 -11.21 1.57 -0.01
CA ARG A 70 -10.15 1.79 -0.99
C ARG A 70 -8.77 1.55 -0.38
N ILE A 71 -7.91 0.85 -1.12
CA ILE A 71 -6.48 0.74 -0.80
C ILE A 71 -5.67 1.24 -1.99
N LEU A 72 -4.75 2.17 -1.74
CA LEU A 72 -3.73 2.59 -2.70
C LEU A 72 -2.39 2.01 -2.26
N CYS A 73 -1.70 1.30 -3.13
CA CYS A 73 -0.49 0.56 -2.78
C CYS A 73 0.65 0.86 -3.74
N GLU A 74 1.73 1.46 -3.25
CA GLU A 74 2.93 1.75 -4.03
C GLU A 74 3.74 0.49 -4.34
N LEU A 75 3.95 0.23 -5.62
CA LEU A 75 4.91 -0.75 -6.13
C LEU A 75 6.30 -0.14 -6.14
N GLN A 76 6.94 -0.03 -4.99
CA GLN A 76 8.16 0.74 -4.80
C GLN A 76 9.27 0.31 -5.78
N ALA A 77 10.02 1.28 -6.31
CA ALA A 77 11.28 0.99 -7.00
C ALA A 77 12.31 0.42 -6.02
N PHE A 78 13.25 -0.37 -6.52
CA PHE A 78 14.37 -0.83 -5.70
C PHE A 78 15.38 0.30 -5.52
N GLU A 79 15.19 1.09 -4.47
CA GLU A 79 16.14 2.14 -4.14
C GLU A 79 17.44 1.51 -3.61
N PHE A 80 18.46 1.44 -4.47
CA PHE A 80 19.85 1.21 -4.06
C PHE A 80 20.34 2.49 -3.36
N VAL A 81 19.87 2.75 -2.14
CA VAL A 81 20.23 3.98 -1.43
C VAL A 81 21.67 3.86 -0.91
N THR A 82 22.58 4.55 -1.59
CA THR A 82 23.92 4.93 -1.12
C THR A 82 23.86 6.21 -0.27
N SER A 83 22.81 6.41 0.53
CA SER A 83 22.74 7.61 1.38
C SER A 83 23.67 7.47 2.57
N GLU A 84 24.17 8.61 3.04
CA GLU A 84 25.00 8.73 4.25
C GLU A 84 24.33 8.16 5.52
N ALA A 85 23.02 7.86 5.46
CA ALA A 85 22.26 7.20 6.54
C ALA A 85 22.34 5.66 6.52
N GLY A 86 22.97 5.04 5.51
CA GLY A 86 23.38 3.62 5.53
C GLY A 86 22.26 2.58 5.40
N TYR A 87 21.01 2.96 5.13
CA TYR A 87 19.91 2.01 4.95
C TYR A 87 19.88 1.46 3.52
N SER A 88 20.70 0.43 3.22
CA SER A 88 20.54 -0.36 2.01
C SER A 88 19.43 -1.40 2.21
N ARG A 89 18.39 -1.39 1.38
CA ARG A 89 17.41 -2.47 1.35
C ARG A 89 18.02 -3.67 0.63
N SER A 90 18.07 -4.83 1.26
CA SER A 90 18.47 -6.04 0.55
C SER A 90 17.36 -6.47 -0.43
N ALA A 91 17.71 -7.25 -1.45
CA ALA A 91 16.72 -7.87 -2.34
C ALA A 91 15.69 -8.71 -1.55
N SER A 92 16.13 -9.37 -0.47
CA SER A 92 15.26 -10.13 0.42
C SER A 92 14.25 -9.23 1.14
N ASP A 93 14.69 -8.09 1.66
CA ASP A 93 13.81 -7.14 2.35
C ASP A 93 12.80 -6.52 1.37
N TYR A 94 13.24 -6.23 0.15
CA TYR A 94 12.36 -5.77 -0.92
C TYR A 94 11.28 -6.80 -1.22
N LEU A 95 11.64 -8.05 -1.52
CA LEU A 95 10.68 -9.11 -1.86
C LEU A 95 9.76 -9.43 -0.68
N SER A 96 10.29 -9.41 0.55
CA SER A 96 9.50 -9.64 1.76
C SER A 96 8.45 -8.54 1.96
N ALA A 97 8.77 -7.28 1.67
CA ALA A 97 7.81 -6.20 1.79
C ALA A 97 6.84 -6.13 0.59
N GLN A 98 7.38 -6.09 -0.63
CA GLN A 98 6.65 -5.77 -1.86
C GLN A 98 5.87 -6.97 -2.42
N ILE A 99 6.31 -8.19 -2.19
CA ILE A 99 5.59 -9.38 -2.66
C ILE A 99 4.84 -10.00 -1.48
N VAL A 100 5.56 -10.46 -0.46
CA VAL A 100 4.95 -11.21 0.66
C VAL A 100 4.04 -10.31 1.50
N GLY A 101 4.55 -9.16 1.92
CA GLY A 101 3.82 -8.20 2.74
C GLY A 101 2.55 -7.71 2.05
N ILE A 102 2.67 -7.16 0.83
CA ILE A 102 1.52 -6.66 0.07
C ILE A 102 0.49 -7.77 -0.21
N THR A 103 0.92 -8.98 -0.59
CA THR A 103 -0.02 -10.10 -0.82
C THR A 103 -0.82 -10.44 0.44
N ARG A 104 -0.19 -10.47 1.61
CA ARG A 104 -0.90 -10.71 2.88
C ARG A 104 -1.91 -9.62 3.20
N VAL A 105 -1.57 -8.36 2.93
CA VAL A 105 -2.50 -7.23 3.13
C VAL A 105 -3.68 -7.35 2.19
N LEU A 106 -3.43 -7.69 0.92
CA LEU A 106 -4.45 -7.90 -0.10
C LEU A 106 -5.44 -8.99 0.30
N GLU A 107 -4.93 -10.16 0.70
CA GLU A 107 -5.75 -11.30 1.14
C GLU A 107 -6.62 -10.93 2.36
N ALA A 108 -6.02 -10.27 3.35
CA ALA A 108 -6.72 -9.89 4.57
C ALA A 108 -7.78 -8.81 4.31
N ALA A 109 -7.46 -7.79 3.51
CA ALA A 109 -8.38 -6.72 3.19
C ALA A 109 -9.58 -7.22 2.37
N LEU A 110 -9.34 -8.09 1.38
CA LEU A 110 -10.42 -8.72 0.60
C LEU A 110 -11.30 -9.64 1.44
N SER A 111 -10.72 -10.33 2.43
CA SER A 111 -11.48 -11.16 3.37
C SER A 111 -12.41 -10.34 4.26
N LEU A 112 -12.04 -9.09 4.57
CA LEU A 112 -12.84 -8.17 5.37
C LEU A 112 -13.84 -7.36 4.54
N ASN A 113 -13.47 -7.00 3.31
CA ASN A 113 -14.32 -6.27 2.38
C ASN A 113 -14.20 -6.85 0.96
N PRO A 114 -15.15 -7.70 0.52
CA PRO A 114 -15.12 -8.27 -0.83
C PRO A 114 -15.44 -7.25 -1.94
N GLU A 115 -15.92 -6.05 -1.59
CA GLU A 115 -16.17 -4.95 -2.54
C GLU A 115 -15.00 -3.94 -2.62
N LEU A 116 -13.85 -4.31 -2.04
CA LEU A 116 -12.67 -3.46 -1.97
C LEU A 116 -12.23 -2.95 -3.35
N ARG A 117 -11.91 -1.66 -3.42
CA ARG A 117 -11.15 -1.09 -4.53
C ARG A 117 -9.67 -1.05 -4.20
N TRP A 118 -8.88 -1.89 -4.84
CA TRP A 118 -7.43 -1.89 -4.71
C TRP A 118 -6.79 -1.23 -5.93
N VAL A 119 -5.88 -0.28 -5.70
CA VAL A 119 -5.15 0.43 -6.74
C VAL A 119 -3.66 0.22 -6.52
N PHE A 120 -2.99 -0.46 -7.44
CA PHE A 120 -1.54 -0.55 -7.48
C PHE A 120 -0.98 0.70 -8.17
N LEU A 121 -0.04 1.36 -7.50
CA LEU A 121 0.57 2.60 -7.94
C LEU A 121 2.01 2.36 -8.39
N LYS A 122 2.24 2.56 -9.69
CA LYS A 122 3.56 2.51 -10.28
C LYS A 122 4.35 3.76 -9.88
N PRO A 123 5.61 3.62 -9.44
CA PRO A 123 6.43 4.75 -9.03
C PRO A 123 6.77 5.61 -10.25
N PRO A 124 7.01 6.92 -10.07
CA PRO A 124 7.36 7.82 -11.18
C PRO A 124 8.61 7.37 -11.95
N VAL A 125 9.57 6.77 -11.23
CA VAL A 125 10.76 6.15 -11.82
C VAL A 125 10.65 4.65 -11.59
N ALA A 126 10.12 3.94 -12.60
CA ALA A 126 10.05 2.49 -12.59
C ALA A 126 11.40 1.87 -12.93
N ASP A 127 11.70 0.76 -12.28
CA ASP A 127 12.87 -0.07 -12.45
C ASP A 127 12.46 -1.53 -12.65
N VAL A 128 13.43 -2.41 -12.92
CA VAL A 128 13.16 -3.83 -13.16
C VAL A 128 12.42 -4.51 -12.00
N TRP A 129 12.60 -4.04 -10.77
CA TRP A 129 11.96 -4.61 -9.59
C TRP A 129 10.49 -4.20 -9.47
N SER A 130 10.20 -2.91 -9.64
CA SER A 130 8.81 -2.42 -9.67
C SER A 130 8.03 -2.97 -10.86
N ASP A 131 8.66 -3.11 -12.03
CA ASP A 131 8.07 -3.77 -13.20
C ASP A 131 7.76 -5.25 -12.94
N ALA A 132 8.71 -5.99 -12.33
CA ALA A 132 8.50 -7.38 -11.96
C ALA A 132 7.40 -7.54 -10.90
N SER A 133 7.35 -6.63 -9.92
CA SER A 133 6.31 -6.59 -8.89
C SER A 133 4.93 -6.34 -9.51
N GLU A 134 4.82 -5.39 -10.44
CA GLU A 134 3.58 -5.14 -11.19
C GLU A 134 3.15 -6.38 -11.98
N ALA A 135 4.07 -7.01 -12.70
CA ALA A 135 3.79 -8.22 -13.47
C ALA A 135 3.27 -9.36 -12.56
N TYR A 136 3.88 -9.55 -11.39
CA TYR A 136 3.42 -10.50 -10.38
C TYR A 136 1.97 -10.21 -9.96
N PHE A 137 1.67 -8.96 -9.57
CA PHE A 137 0.32 -8.61 -9.11
C PHE A 137 -0.73 -8.65 -10.21
N ARG A 138 -0.37 -8.36 -11.47
CA ARG A 138 -1.28 -8.51 -12.60
C ARG A 138 -1.76 -9.96 -12.74
N VAL A 139 -0.84 -10.92 -12.69
CA VAL A 139 -1.18 -12.35 -12.74
C VAL A 139 -2.02 -12.77 -11.54
N LEU A 140 -1.65 -12.33 -10.33
CA LEU A 140 -2.43 -12.62 -9.12
C LEU A 140 -3.87 -12.07 -9.23
N VAL A 141 -4.03 -10.83 -9.70
CA VAL A 141 -5.32 -10.16 -9.88
C VAL A 141 -6.21 -10.87 -10.89
N GLU A 142 -5.67 -11.47 -11.94
CA GLU A 142 -6.47 -12.27 -12.88
C GLU A 142 -7.18 -13.44 -12.17
N GLY A 143 -6.47 -14.13 -11.28
CA GLY A 143 -7.06 -15.16 -10.42
C GLY A 143 -8.07 -14.58 -9.43
N LEU A 144 -7.72 -13.49 -8.75
CA LEU A 144 -8.58 -12.85 -7.75
C LEU A 144 -9.88 -12.30 -8.34
N ARG A 145 -9.89 -11.80 -9.57
CA ARG A 145 -11.12 -11.35 -10.24
C ARG A 145 -12.14 -12.47 -10.43
N THR A 146 -11.67 -13.71 -10.53
CA THR A 146 -12.56 -14.88 -10.59
C THR A 146 -13.04 -15.29 -9.20
N ALA A 147 -12.17 -15.23 -8.19
CA ALA A 147 -12.49 -15.63 -6.82
C ALA A 147 -13.35 -14.59 -6.06
N VAL A 148 -13.14 -13.29 -6.32
CA VAL A 148 -13.81 -12.15 -5.66
C VAL A 148 -14.28 -11.15 -6.72
N PRO A 149 -15.36 -11.47 -7.47
CA PRO A 149 -15.78 -10.67 -8.64
C PRO A 149 -16.31 -9.27 -8.29
N SER A 150 -16.67 -9.03 -7.03
CA SER A 150 -17.10 -7.73 -6.53
C SER A 150 -15.95 -6.75 -6.30
N ALA A 151 -14.72 -7.26 -6.12
CA ALA A 151 -13.55 -6.43 -5.90
C ALA A 151 -13.08 -5.77 -7.20
N ARG A 152 -12.52 -4.56 -7.08
CA ARG A 152 -11.98 -3.81 -8.22
C ARG A 152 -10.47 -3.65 -8.07
N PHE A 153 -9.75 -3.94 -9.15
CA PHE A 153 -8.29 -3.87 -9.19
C PHE A 153 -7.84 -2.97 -10.33
N ASP A 154 -7.21 -1.85 -9.99
CA ASP A 154 -6.68 -0.86 -10.91
C ASP A 154 -5.14 -0.83 -10.81
N PHE A 155 -4.49 -0.49 -11.92
CA PHE A 155 -3.05 -0.23 -11.99
C PHE A 155 -2.87 1.16 -12.61
N LEU A 156 -2.33 2.09 -11.84
CA LEU A 156 -2.15 3.49 -12.24
C LEU A 156 -0.70 3.92 -12.04
N SER A 157 -0.25 4.88 -12.83
CA SER A 157 0.95 5.67 -12.48
C SER A 157 0.61 6.62 -11.34
N MET A 158 1.57 6.92 -10.46
CA MET A 158 1.45 7.95 -9.43
C MET A 158 1.04 9.32 -9.99
N GLU A 159 1.35 9.60 -11.26
CA GLU A 159 0.97 10.84 -11.95
C GLU A 159 -0.50 10.87 -12.40
N GLN A 160 -1.21 9.74 -12.32
CA GLN A 160 -2.59 9.57 -12.80
C GLN A 160 -3.63 9.55 -11.66
N ILE A 161 -3.19 9.75 -10.42
CA ILE A 161 -4.06 9.73 -9.24
C ILE A 161 -4.65 11.11 -9.00
#